data_AF-A0A959IIA5-F1
#
_entry.id   AF-A0A959IIA5-F1
#
_cell.length_a   1.000
_cell.length_b   1.000
_cell.length_c   1.000
_cell.angle_alpha   90.00
_cell.angle_beta   90.00
_cell.angle_gamma   90.00
#
_symmetry.space_group_name_H-M   'P 1'
#
loop_
_entity.id
_entity.type
_entity.pdbx_description
1 polymer ?
#
loop_
_entity_poly.entity_id
_entity_poly.type
_entity_poly.pdbx_seq_one_letter_code
_entity_poly.pdbx_strand_id
1 'polypeptide(L)'
;NARVDAINRQEMDKIPFPARTFPAKITGQFPQHLFPTEAGLQIKEGAQVMMVKNDPQKQFVNGTIGRVIGMNDDKIKVEIEDRHATRRVEVEQMDWEIVRYALKEDDPSQITTETIGTFCQFPLKPAWAITIHKSQGQTFDKVVIDLGRGAFEHGQTYVALSRCRTLEGIILTQPIRPQDVLVDERVVQFYETYF
;
A
#
# COMPACT_ATOMS: atom_id res chain seq x y z
N ASN A 1 0.80 11.62 0.18
CA ASN A 1 1.41 11.02 -1.03
C ASN A 1 2.72 11.70 -1.38
N ALA A 2 2.76 12.97 -1.81
CA ALA A 2 4.01 13.64 -2.22
C ALA A 2 5.23 13.47 -1.27
N ARG A 3 5.06 13.60 0.05
CA ARG A 3 6.14 13.37 1.04
C ARG A 3 6.62 11.91 1.09
N VAL A 4 5.69 10.97 1.00
CA VAL A 4 5.99 9.53 0.93
C VAL A 4 6.78 9.23 -0.35
N ASP A 5 6.33 9.77 -1.48
CA ASP A 5 6.97 9.57 -2.78
C ASP A 5 8.39 10.15 -2.79
N ALA A 6 8.61 11.30 -2.14
CA ALA A 6 9.92 11.92 -1.99
C ALA A 6 10.88 11.06 -1.15
N ILE A 7 10.43 10.51 -0.01
CA ILE A 7 11.24 9.61 0.82
C ILE A 7 11.58 8.34 0.06
N ASN A 8 10.59 7.72 -0.59
CA ASN A 8 10.79 6.51 -1.38
C ASN A 8 11.79 6.74 -2.51
N ARG A 9 11.72 7.88 -3.20
CA ARG A 9 12.70 8.26 -4.23
C ARG A 9 14.10 8.43 -3.64
N GLN A 10 14.21 9.17 -2.54
CA GLN A 10 15.50 9.40 -1.87
C GLN A 10 16.16 8.09 -1.43
N GLU A 11 15.40 7.14 -0.87
CA GLU A 11 15.93 5.82 -0.50
C GLU A 11 16.29 4.96 -1.73
N MET A 12 15.48 5.02 -2.79
CA MET A 12 15.80 4.36 -4.06
C MET A 12 17.12 4.89 -4.67
N ASP A 13 17.38 6.20 -4.57
CA ASP A 13 18.59 6.82 -5.11
C ASP A 13 19.86 6.37 -4.38
N LYS A 14 19.77 6.05 -3.08
CA LYS A 14 20.90 5.54 -2.27
C LYS A 14 21.37 4.14 -2.67
N ILE A 15 20.54 3.37 -3.38
CA ILE A 15 20.88 2.00 -3.76
C ILE A 15 21.91 2.01 -4.90
N PRO A 16 23.08 1.37 -4.73
CA PRO A 16 24.18 1.36 -5.69
C PRO A 16 24.00 0.33 -6.83
N PHE A 17 22.74 0.03 -7.19
CA PHE A 17 22.39 -0.87 -8.27
C PHE A 17 21.62 -0.11 -9.36
N PRO A 18 21.72 -0.53 -10.64
CA PRO A 18 21.02 0.15 -11.73
C PRO A 18 19.50 0.05 -11.56
N ALA A 19 18.80 1.14 -11.87
CA ALA A 19 17.34 1.14 -11.89
C ALA A 19 16.82 0.45 -13.15
N ARG A 20 15.74 -0.30 -12.99
CA ARG A 20 14.93 -0.86 -14.06
C ARG A 20 13.53 -0.27 -14.00
N THR A 21 12.96 0.05 -15.14
CA THR A 21 11.60 0.60 -15.25
C THR A 21 10.70 -0.38 -15.99
N PHE A 22 9.58 -0.72 -15.37
CA PHE A 22 8.56 -1.59 -15.95
C PHE A 22 7.32 -0.76 -16.32
N PRO A 23 6.99 -0.60 -17.62
CA PRO A 23 5.78 0.09 -18.03
C PRO A 23 4.54 -0.80 -17.84
N ALA A 24 3.48 -0.23 -17.28
CA ALA A 24 2.19 -0.88 -17.14
C ALA A 24 1.51 -0.99 -18.51
N LYS A 25 0.78 -2.08 -18.73
CA LYS A 25 -0.10 -2.22 -19.90
C LYS A 25 -1.50 -1.79 -19.49
N ILE A 26 -2.02 -0.75 -20.12
CA ILE A 26 -3.33 -0.18 -19.78
C ILE A 26 -4.22 -0.28 -21.00
N THR A 27 -5.41 -0.84 -20.84
CA THR A 27 -6.40 -0.98 -21.91
C THR A 27 -7.74 -0.39 -21.47
N GLY A 28 -8.54 0.10 -22.43
CA GLY A 28 -9.82 0.73 -22.14
C GLY A 28 -9.71 2.03 -21.32
N GLN A 29 -10.73 2.32 -20.52
CA GLN A 29 -10.83 3.51 -19.69
C GLN A 29 -10.39 3.20 -18.25
N PHE A 30 -9.12 3.45 -17.94
CA PHE A 30 -8.59 3.36 -16.58
C PHE A 30 -8.05 4.73 -16.11
N PRO A 31 -8.77 5.48 -15.27
CA PRO A 31 -8.34 6.80 -14.82
C PRO A 31 -7.03 6.76 -14.01
N GLN A 32 -6.08 7.66 -14.32
CA GLN A 32 -4.74 7.66 -13.72
C GLN A 32 -4.75 7.78 -12.18
N HIS A 33 -5.66 8.57 -11.62
CA HIS A 33 -5.78 8.75 -10.17
C HIS A 33 -6.23 7.48 -9.43
N LEU A 34 -6.74 6.47 -10.15
CA LEU A 34 -7.14 5.18 -9.63
C LEU A 34 -6.07 4.10 -9.81
N PHE A 35 -4.91 4.42 -10.39
CA PHE A 35 -3.88 3.42 -10.62
C PHE A 35 -3.48 2.73 -9.31
N PRO A 36 -3.52 1.39 -9.27
CA PRO A 36 -3.19 0.64 -8.06
C PRO A 36 -1.70 0.77 -7.74
N THR A 37 -0.86 0.89 -8.77
CA THR A 37 0.57 1.18 -8.67
C THR A 37 1.10 2.12 -9.75
N GLU A 38 2.38 2.46 -9.69
CA GLU A 38 3.05 3.34 -10.64
C GLU A 38 2.95 2.76 -12.06
N ALA A 39 2.52 3.60 -13.01
CA ALA A 39 2.43 3.21 -14.41
C ALA A 39 3.81 2.92 -15.02
N GLY A 40 4.87 3.60 -14.55
CA GLY A 40 6.25 3.27 -14.85
C GLY A 40 6.95 2.87 -13.56
N LEU A 41 6.82 1.61 -13.15
CA LEU A 41 7.39 1.13 -11.89
C LEU A 41 8.91 1.12 -11.98
N GLN A 42 9.56 2.08 -11.32
CA GLN A 42 11.01 2.16 -11.23
C GLN A 42 11.50 1.46 -9.97
N ILE A 43 12.35 0.45 -10.12
CA ILE A 43 12.86 -0.36 -9.01
C ILE A 43 14.33 -0.70 -9.22
N LYS A 44 15.04 -0.97 -8.12
CA LYS A 44 16.42 -1.47 -8.10
C LYS A 44 16.50 -2.79 -7.33
N GLU A 45 17.50 -3.60 -7.62
CA GLU A 45 17.86 -4.71 -6.74
C GLU A 45 18.26 -4.15 -5.36
N GLY A 46 17.79 -4.75 -4.28
CA GLY A 46 17.90 -4.23 -2.92
C GLY A 46 16.79 -3.28 -2.49
N ALA A 47 15.87 -2.89 -3.38
CA ALA A 47 14.76 -2.00 -3.02
C ALA A 47 13.79 -2.66 -2.03
N GLN A 48 13.33 -1.89 -1.03
CA GLN A 48 12.23 -2.27 -0.16
C GLN A 48 10.90 -1.98 -0.85
N VAL A 49 10.07 -3.02 -0.98
CA VAL A 49 8.81 -2.96 -1.72
C VAL A 49 7.67 -3.52 -0.88
N MET A 50 6.46 -3.03 -1.16
CA MET A 50 5.21 -3.54 -0.60
C MET A 50 4.34 -4.11 -1.71
N MET A 51 3.75 -5.26 -1.45
CA MET A 51 2.77 -5.89 -2.33
C MET A 51 1.44 -5.15 -2.23
N VAL A 52 0.84 -4.80 -3.38
CA VAL A 52 -0.43 -4.03 -3.44
C VAL A 52 -1.62 -4.85 -3.92
N LYS A 53 -1.45 -6.15 -4.10
CA LYS A 53 -2.50 -7.11 -4.46
C LYS A 53 -2.21 -8.46 -3.81
N ASN A 54 -3.27 -9.22 -3.52
CA ASN A 54 -3.13 -10.58 -3.01
C ASN A 54 -2.67 -11.51 -4.14
N ASP A 55 -1.71 -12.38 -3.83
CA ASP A 55 -1.30 -13.44 -4.73
C ASP A 55 -2.38 -14.55 -4.78
N PRO A 56 -2.86 -14.95 -5.97
CA PRO A 56 -3.76 -16.10 -6.12
C PRO A 56 -3.20 -17.39 -5.52
N GLN A 57 -1.87 -17.59 -5.55
CA GLN A 57 -1.22 -18.77 -4.96
C GLN A 57 -0.98 -18.63 -3.45
N LYS A 58 -1.44 -17.53 -2.83
CA LYS A 58 -1.31 -17.20 -1.40
C LYS A 58 0.13 -17.15 -0.91
N GLN A 59 1.10 -16.92 -1.80
CA GLN A 59 2.47 -16.66 -1.42
C GLN A 59 2.59 -15.30 -0.75
N PHE A 60 1.76 -14.30 -1.05
CA PHE A 60 1.76 -13.03 -0.33
C PHE A 60 0.37 -12.41 -0.33
N VAL A 61 0.17 -11.48 0.61
CA VAL A 61 -1.06 -10.68 0.69
C VAL A 61 -0.74 -9.20 0.50
N ASN A 62 -1.74 -8.40 0.15
CA ASN A 62 -1.65 -6.96 0.10
C ASN A 62 -1.12 -6.40 1.45
N GLY A 63 -0.10 -5.56 1.39
CA GLY A 63 0.64 -5.04 2.55
C GLY A 63 1.90 -5.83 2.92
N THR A 64 2.13 -7.01 2.32
CA THR A 64 3.39 -7.74 2.56
C THR A 64 4.57 -6.86 2.15
N ILE A 65 5.59 -6.74 3.01
CA ILE A 65 6.83 -6.03 2.71
C ILE A 65 7.92 -7.05 2.40
N GLY A 66 8.76 -6.73 1.42
CA GLY A 66 9.94 -7.50 1.11
C GLY A 66 11.02 -6.67 0.46
N ARG A 67 12.14 -7.33 0.15
CA ARG A 67 13.29 -6.74 -0.52
C ARG A 67 13.49 -7.40 -1.87
N VAL A 68 13.66 -6.60 -2.92
CA VAL A 68 13.98 -7.12 -4.25
C VAL A 68 15.38 -7.73 -4.22
N ILE A 69 15.52 -8.98 -4.66
CA ILE A 69 16.80 -9.71 -4.71
C ILE A 69 17.19 -10.15 -6.13
N GLY A 70 16.40 -9.77 -7.12
CA GLY A 70 16.68 -10.05 -8.52
C GLY A 70 15.47 -9.80 -9.40
N MET A 71 15.71 -9.52 -10.68
CA MET A 71 14.66 -9.18 -11.63
C MET A 71 15.02 -9.65 -13.03
N ASN A 72 14.02 -10.11 -13.76
CA ASN A 72 14.05 -10.24 -15.21
C ASN A 72 12.83 -9.53 -15.81
N ASP A 73 12.54 -9.77 -17.08
CA ASP A 73 11.49 -9.03 -17.79
C ASP A 73 10.08 -9.52 -17.40
N ASP A 74 9.96 -10.77 -16.97
CA ASP A 74 8.69 -11.44 -16.64
C ASP A 74 8.41 -11.47 -15.14
N LYS A 75 9.46 -11.47 -14.30
CA LYS A 75 9.39 -11.75 -12.86
C LYS A 75 10.32 -10.88 -12.02
N ILE A 76 9.85 -10.52 -10.84
CA ILE A 76 10.63 -9.86 -9.78
C ILE A 76 10.77 -10.83 -8.60
N LYS A 77 12.00 -11.17 -8.22
CA LYS A 77 12.28 -12.00 -7.05
C LYS A 77 12.30 -11.12 -5.80
N VAL A 78 11.43 -11.43 -4.84
CA VAL A 78 11.31 -10.70 -3.58
C VAL A 78 11.59 -11.64 -2.41
N GLU A 79 12.50 -11.21 -1.55
CA GLU A 79 12.77 -11.83 -0.26
C GLU A 79 11.85 -11.20 0.79
N ILE A 80 11.03 -12.03 1.42
CA ILE A 80 10.09 -11.62 2.46
C ILE A 80 10.60 -12.17 3.77
N GLU A 81 10.79 -11.28 4.74
CA GLU A 81 11.17 -11.63 6.10
C GLU A 81 9.90 -11.73 6.94
N ASP A 82 9.60 -12.93 7.42
CA ASP A 82 8.57 -13.16 8.44
C ASP A 82 9.25 -13.49 9.77
N ARG A 83 8.50 -13.43 10.88
CA ARG A 83 9.02 -13.62 12.25
C ARG A 83 9.83 -14.91 12.48
N HIS A 84 9.57 -15.93 11.68
CA HIS A 84 10.15 -17.27 11.86
C HIS A 84 10.99 -17.75 10.69
N ALA A 85 10.86 -17.13 9.51
CA ALA A 85 11.54 -17.58 8.32
C ALA A 85 11.66 -16.47 7.28
N THR A 86 12.78 -16.46 6.59
CA THR A 86 12.93 -15.75 5.33
C THR A 86 12.46 -16.64 4.19
N ARG A 87 11.63 -16.12 3.30
CA ARG A 87 11.14 -16.83 2.12
C ARG A 87 11.32 -16.00 0.86
N ARG A 88 11.49 -16.66 -0.27
CA ARG A 88 11.68 -16.02 -1.57
C ARG A 88 10.50 -16.34 -2.46
N VAL A 89 9.94 -15.30 -3.06
CA VAL A 89 8.80 -15.41 -3.98
C VAL A 89 9.16 -14.80 -5.32
N GLU A 90 8.62 -15.35 -6.39
CA GLU A 90 8.67 -14.73 -7.72
C GLU A 90 7.34 -14.01 -7.95
N VAL A 91 7.40 -12.71 -8.15
CA VAL A 91 6.24 -11.86 -8.38
C VAL A 91 6.10 -11.63 -9.87
N GLU A 92 4.93 -11.99 -10.41
CA GLU A 92 4.54 -11.78 -11.81
C GLU A 92 3.61 -10.56 -11.95
N GLN A 93 3.41 -10.09 -13.18
CA GLN A 93 2.43 -9.04 -13.45
C GLN A 93 1.01 -9.53 -13.18
N MET A 94 0.15 -8.63 -12.70
CA MET A 94 -1.24 -8.92 -12.39
C MET A 94 -2.15 -7.86 -13.00
N ASP A 95 -3.39 -8.24 -13.32
CA ASP A 95 -4.40 -7.34 -13.87
C ASP A 95 -5.30 -6.75 -12.79
N TRP A 96 -5.57 -5.46 -12.84
CA TRP A 96 -6.67 -4.82 -12.14
C TRP A 96 -7.70 -4.40 -13.15
N GLU A 97 -8.96 -4.61 -12.81
CA GLU A 97 -10.09 -4.23 -13.63
C GLU A 97 -10.82 -3.08 -12.97
N ILE A 98 -11.26 -2.12 -13.79
CA ILE A 98 -12.25 -1.16 -13.38
C ILE A 98 -13.58 -1.53 -14.02
N VAL A 99 -14.59 -1.73 -13.18
CA VAL A 99 -15.93 -2.12 -13.60
C VAL A 99 -16.89 -0.95 -13.44
N ARG A 100 -17.79 -0.79 -14.41
CA ARG A 100 -18.96 0.07 -14.29
C ARG A 100 -20.15 -0.80 -13.87
N TYR A 101 -20.86 -0.32 -12.87
CA TYR A 101 -22.15 -0.89 -12.47
C TYR A 101 -23.26 -0.18 -13.24
N ALA A 102 -24.17 -0.96 -13.81
CA ALA A 102 -25.38 -0.47 -14.44
C ALA A 102 -26.58 -1.29 -13.94
N LEU A 103 -27.78 -0.71 -14.00
CA LEU A 103 -29.00 -1.49 -13.80
C LEU A 103 -29.30 -2.25 -15.09
N LYS A 104 -29.73 -3.51 -14.96
CA LYS A 104 -30.14 -4.30 -16.12
C LYS A 104 -31.40 -3.68 -16.72
N GLU A 105 -31.39 -3.44 -18.03
CA GLU A 105 -32.53 -2.80 -18.74
C GLU A 105 -33.84 -3.60 -18.56
N ASP A 106 -33.74 -4.93 -18.51
CA ASP A 106 -34.89 -5.84 -18.39
C ASP A 106 -35.38 -6.07 -16.95
N ASP A 107 -34.56 -5.76 -15.94
CA ASP A 107 -34.90 -5.94 -14.52
C ASP A 107 -34.09 -4.95 -13.66
N PRO A 108 -34.68 -3.81 -13.28
CA PRO A 108 -34.01 -2.77 -12.49
C PRO A 108 -33.61 -3.22 -11.07
N SER A 109 -34.02 -4.41 -10.62
CA SER A 109 -33.57 -5.00 -9.35
C SER A 109 -32.21 -5.70 -9.47
N GLN A 110 -31.72 -5.92 -10.70
CA GLN A 110 -30.45 -6.58 -10.99
C GLN A 110 -29.40 -5.56 -11.43
N ILE A 111 -28.20 -5.68 -10.85
CA ILE A 111 -27.02 -4.88 -11.19
C ILE A 111 -26.15 -5.69 -12.15
N THR A 112 -25.81 -5.13 -13.31
CA THR A 112 -24.82 -5.68 -14.23
C THR A 112 -23.46 -5.02 -14.00
N THR A 113 -22.40 -5.75 -14.35
CA THR A 113 -21.01 -5.26 -14.30
C THR A 113 -20.40 -5.36 -15.68
N GLU A 114 -19.76 -4.28 -16.11
CA GLU A 114 -19.01 -4.22 -17.37
C GLU A 114 -17.59 -3.73 -17.07
N THR A 115 -16.58 -4.50 -17.47
CA THR A 115 -15.18 -4.08 -17.37
C THR A 115 -14.90 -3.04 -18.43
N ILE A 116 -14.69 -1.79 -18.00
CA ILE A 116 -14.45 -0.65 -18.91
C ILE A 116 -12.96 -0.44 -19.19
N GLY A 117 -12.07 -1.06 -18.42
CA GLY A 117 -10.63 -0.98 -18.62
C GLY A 117 -9.83 -1.89 -17.70
N THR A 118 -8.59 -2.16 -18.10
CA THR A 118 -7.65 -2.98 -17.34
C THR A 118 -6.31 -2.26 -17.16
N PHE A 119 -5.65 -2.54 -16.04
CA PHE A 119 -4.31 -2.09 -15.72
C PHE A 119 -3.48 -3.33 -15.37
N CYS A 120 -2.42 -3.61 -16.12
CA CYS A 120 -1.53 -4.75 -15.90
C CYS A 120 -0.15 -4.27 -15.48
N GLN A 121 0.34 -4.73 -14.32
CA GLN A 121 1.65 -4.36 -13.78
C GLN A 121 2.09 -5.33 -12.68
N PHE A 122 3.37 -5.33 -12.31
CA PHE A 122 3.80 -5.96 -11.07
C PHE A 122 3.08 -5.34 -9.85
N PRO A 123 2.51 -6.14 -8.94
CA PRO A 123 1.79 -5.66 -7.76
C PRO A 123 2.72 -5.16 -6.66
N LEU A 124 3.66 -4.28 -6.99
CA LEU A 124 4.68 -3.76 -6.08
C LEU A 124 4.68 -2.23 -6.06
N LYS A 125 5.06 -1.66 -4.91
CA LYS A 125 5.41 -0.25 -4.74
C LYS A 125 6.66 -0.11 -3.88
N PRO A 126 7.53 0.89 -4.12
CA PRO A 126 8.53 1.31 -3.14
C PRO A 126 7.87 1.59 -1.78
N ALA A 127 8.48 1.10 -0.70
CA ALA A 127 7.82 1.06 0.61
C ALA A 127 8.74 1.38 1.79
N TRP A 128 9.69 2.30 1.63
CA TRP A 128 10.39 2.89 2.78
C TRP A 128 9.48 3.82 3.58
N ALA A 129 8.57 4.49 2.89
CA ALA A 129 7.49 5.26 3.46
C ALA A 129 6.15 4.81 2.86
N ILE A 130 5.11 4.82 3.69
CA ILE A 130 3.72 4.62 3.30
C ILE A 130 2.85 5.65 4.03
N THR A 131 1.65 5.93 3.52
CA THR A 131 0.70 6.75 4.26
C THR A 131 0.08 5.99 5.42
N ILE A 132 -0.32 6.71 6.47
CA ILE A 132 -1.03 6.13 7.62
C ILE A 132 -2.29 5.37 7.15
N HIS A 133 -3.05 5.92 6.21
CA HIS A 133 -4.19 5.23 5.61
C HIS A 133 -3.83 3.90 4.96
N LYS A 134 -2.73 3.83 4.22
CA LYS A 134 -2.29 2.57 3.60
C LYS A 134 -1.75 1.58 4.62
N SER A 135 -1.27 2.05 5.77
CA SER A 135 -0.82 1.20 6.87
C SER A 135 -1.97 0.54 7.66
N GLN A 136 -3.22 0.99 7.48
CA GLN A 136 -4.36 0.48 8.25
C GLN A 136 -4.54 -1.03 8.06
N GLY A 137 -4.68 -1.76 9.17
CA GLY A 137 -4.77 -3.22 9.20
C GLY A 137 -3.42 -3.94 9.12
N GLN A 138 -2.32 -3.22 8.90
CA GLN A 138 -0.97 -3.79 8.91
C GLN A 138 -0.36 -3.78 10.32
N THR A 139 0.64 -4.63 10.51
CA THR A 139 1.40 -4.73 11.76
C THR A 139 2.89 -4.69 11.46
N PHE A 140 3.64 -3.82 12.13
CA PHE A 140 5.08 -3.63 11.99
C PHE A 140 5.82 -3.86 13.30
N ASP A 141 7.10 -4.21 13.21
CA ASP A 141 7.99 -4.33 14.37
C ASP A 141 8.70 -3.02 14.72
N LYS A 142 9.00 -2.20 13.71
CA LYS A 142 9.59 -0.86 13.88
C LYS A 142 8.95 0.12 12.89
N VAL A 143 8.61 1.31 13.36
CA VAL A 143 8.01 2.37 12.56
C VAL A 143 8.59 3.73 12.93
N VAL A 144 8.82 4.55 11.91
CA VAL A 144 9.06 5.98 12.08
C VAL A 144 7.77 6.69 11.68
N ILE A 145 7.14 7.38 12.63
CA ILE A 145 5.87 8.08 12.42
C ILE A 145 6.14 9.57 12.21
N ASP A 146 5.59 10.07 11.11
CA ASP A 146 5.68 11.46 10.70
C ASP A 146 4.28 12.01 10.42
N LEU A 147 3.78 12.79 11.37
CA LEU A 147 2.47 13.46 11.25
C LEU A 147 2.56 14.78 10.46
N GLY A 148 3.74 15.21 10.00
CA GLY A 148 3.92 16.44 9.24
C GLY A 148 3.38 17.68 9.96
N ARG A 149 2.26 18.24 9.47
CA ARG A 149 1.61 19.41 10.10
C ARG A 149 0.68 19.05 11.27
N GLY A 150 0.43 17.76 11.49
CA GLY A 150 -0.51 17.22 12.45
C GLY A 150 -1.48 16.23 11.82
N ALA A 151 -2.21 15.50 12.65
CA ALA A 151 -3.31 14.68 12.18
C ALA A 151 -4.47 15.57 11.71
N PHE A 152 -5.14 15.15 10.64
CA PHE A 152 -6.24 15.90 10.03
C PHE A 152 -7.55 15.09 9.93
N GLU A 153 -7.51 13.81 10.28
CA GLU A 153 -8.66 12.92 10.29
C GLU A 153 -8.82 12.22 11.64
N HIS A 154 -10.07 11.92 11.99
CA HIS A 154 -10.41 11.17 13.20
C HIS A 154 -9.74 9.79 13.20
N GLY A 155 -9.15 9.42 14.34
CA GLY A 155 -8.48 8.14 14.52
C GLY A 155 -7.13 8.01 13.80
N GLN A 156 -6.68 8.99 13.00
CA GLN A 156 -5.42 8.87 12.23
C GLN A 156 -4.19 8.62 13.12
N THR A 157 -4.05 9.38 14.21
CA THR A 157 -2.96 9.20 15.20
C THR A 157 -3.03 7.82 15.87
N TYR A 158 -4.24 7.39 16.22
CA TYR A 158 -4.46 6.06 16.79
C TYR A 158 -4.09 4.95 15.80
N VAL A 159 -4.50 5.07 14.54
CA VAL A 159 -4.13 4.11 13.47
C VAL A 159 -2.62 4.04 13.37
N ALA A 160 -1.91 5.17 13.27
CA ALA A 160 -0.46 5.22 13.15
C ALA A 160 0.27 4.53 14.31
N LEU A 161 -0.11 4.85 15.55
CA LEU A 161 0.52 4.27 16.75
C LEU A 161 0.22 2.77 16.90
N SER A 162 -1.02 2.36 16.63
CA SER A 162 -1.47 0.97 16.79
C SER A 162 -0.91 0.01 15.73
N ARG A 163 -0.18 0.50 14.72
CA ARG A 163 0.46 -0.40 13.73
C ARG A 163 1.73 -1.05 14.28
N CYS A 164 2.35 -0.50 15.31
CA CYS A 164 3.57 -1.07 15.90
C CYS A 164 3.22 -2.01 17.06
N ARG A 165 3.90 -3.14 17.14
CA ARG A 165 3.67 -4.16 18.18
C ARG A 165 4.14 -3.73 19.56
N THR A 166 5.22 -2.95 19.61
CA THR A 166 5.86 -2.52 20.85
C THR A 166 6.06 -1.01 20.82
N LEU A 167 6.06 -0.40 22.00
CA LEU A 167 6.30 1.04 22.12
C LEU A 167 7.74 1.38 21.73
N GLU A 168 8.70 0.50 22.05
CA GLU A 168 10.12 0.63 21.70
C GLU A 168 10.38 0.59 20.20
N GLY A 169 9.45 0.00 19.43
CA GLY A 169 9.50 -0.01 17.97
C GLY A 169 9.02 1.30 17.34
N ILE A 170 8.44 2.23 18.12
CA ILE A 170 7.90 3.50 17.62
C ILE A 170 8.93 4.60 17.79
N ILE A 171 9.24 5.29 16.68
CA ILE A 171 10.00 6.53 16.68
C ILE A 171 9.09 7.64 16.14
N LEU A 172 8.91 8.69 16.93
CA LEU A 172 8.18 9.88 16.50
C LEU A 172 9.18 10.91 15.96
N THR A 173 8.97 11.39 14.74
CA THR A 173 9.79 12.48 14.18
C THR A 173 9.57 13.82 14.89
N GLN A 174 8.42 13.97 15.56
CA GLN A 174 8.04 15.14 16.35
C GLN A 174 7.07 14.73 17.47
N PRO A 175 6.99 15.48 18.57
CA PRO A 175 6.03 15.20 19.65
C PRO A 175 4.58 15.23 19.16
N ILE A 176 3.74 14.33 19.68
CA ILE A 176 2.28 14.36 19.45
C ILE A 176 1.67 15.47 20.31
N ARG A 177 0.85 16.32 19.70
CA ARG A 177 0.13 17.39 20.40
C ARG A 177 -1.30 16.93 20.72
N PRO A 178 -1.96 17.49 21.74
CA PRO A 178 -3.37 17.16 22.04
C PRO A 178 -4.30 17.31 20.84
N GLN A 179 -4.09 18.34 20.01
CA GLN A 179 -4.87 18.59 18.79
C GLN A 179 -4.70 17.51 17.71
N ASP A 180 -3.68 16.67 17.78
CA ASP A 180 -3.46 15.56 16.84
C ASP A 180 -4.29 14.33 17.23
N VAL A 181 -4.95 14.32 18.40
CA VAL A 181 -5.81 13.23 18.86
C VAL A 181 -7.27 13.59 18.57
N LEU A 182 -7.69 13.29 17.34
CA LEU A 182 -9.04 13.57 16.85
C LEU A 182 -9.94 12.35 17.04
N VAL A 183 -11.06 12.52 17.74
CA VAL A 183 -12.08 11.49 18.00
C VAL A 183 -13.41 11.97 17.43
N ASP A 184 -14.20 11.05 16.86
CA ASP A 184 -15.56 11.34 16.40
C ASP A 184 -16.55 11.01 17.51
N GLU A 185 -17.23 12.03 18.04
CA GLU A 185 -18.20 11.89 19.14
C GLU A 185 -19.34 10.91 18.80
N ARG A 186 -19.69 10.75 17.52
CA ARG A 186 -20.74 9.79 17.12
C ARG A 186 -20.29 8.35 17.35
N VAL A 187 -18.99 8.07 17.21
CA VAL A 187 -18.41 6.75 17.49
C VAL A 187 -18.38 6.52 19.00
N VAL A 188 -18.06 7.54 19.80
CA VAL A 188 -18.11 7.47 21.27
C VAL A 188 -19.52 7.12 21.73
N GLN A 189 -20.51 7.91 21.28
CA GLN A 189 -21.92 7.68 21.61
C GLN A 189 -22.41 6.29 21.19
N PHE A 190 -22.02 5.84 20.00
CA PHE A 190 -22.33 4.48 19.54
C PHE A 190 -21.75 3.42 20.49
N TYR A 191 -20.49 3.55 20.87
CA TYR A 191 -19.86 2.60 21.78
C TYR A 191 -20.51 2.61 23.17
N GLU A 192 -20.81 3.78 23.74
CA GLU A 192 -21.48 3.91 25.04
C GLU A 192 -22.93 3.39 25.04
N THR A 193 -23.59 3.41 23.88
CA THR A 193 -24.99 2.97 23.77
C THR A 193 -25.09 1.44 23.62
N TYR A 194 -24.12 0.82 22.93
CA TYR A 194 -24.23 -0.57 22.49
C TYR A 194 -23.22 -1.53 23.14
N PHE A 195 -22.26 -1.04 23.93
CA PHE A 195 -21.25 -1.84 24.64
C PHE A 195 -21.10 -1.38 26.09
#